data_AF-A0A0F8Z4L7-F1
#
_entry.id   AF-A0A0F8Z4L7-F1
#
_cell.length_a   1.000
_cell.length_b   1.000
_cell.length_c   1.000
_cell.angle_alpha   90.00
_cell.angle_beta   90.00
_cell.angle_gamma   90.00
#
_symmetry.space_group_name_H-M   'P 1'
#
loop_
_entity.id
_entity.type
_entity.pdbx_description
1 polymer ?
#
loop_
_entity_poly.entity_id
_entity_poly.type
_entity_poly.pdbx_seq_one_letter_code
_entity_poly.pdbx_strand_id
1 'polypeptide(L)'
;MAFGGPDWLANRWPVRSTLGTNQTRYVITAAAAIASGGSAVLDVTVAAGTRQVFALIEATSPVSVIQEVDISINTVVLWRRFYDVAGVISFPPEAALMLSAGSVLRVTIHNFDADTQTIRLNIAGTIEDA
;
A
#
# COMPACT_ATOMS: atom_id res chain seq x y z
N MET A 1 -3.01 -18.24 18.67
CA MET A 1 -2.46 -18.85 17.45
C MET A 1 -1.49 -17.86 16.85
N ALA A 2 -0.20 -18.18 16.79
CA ALA A 2 0.76 -17.34 16.09
C ALA A 2 0.50 -17.50 14.59
N PHE A 3 -0.17 -16.52 13.98
CA PHE A 3 -0.22 -16.41 12.53
C PHE A 3 1.22 -16.25 12.07
N GLY A 4 1.75 -17.26 11.37
CA GLY A 4 2.99 -17.11 10.62
C GLY A 4 2.79 -15.94 9.68
N GLY A 5 3.40 -14.81 10.01
CA GLY A 5 3.37 -13.63 9.15
C GLY A 5 3.89 -14.02 7.76
N PRO A 6 3.37 -13.42 6.69
CA PRO A 6 3.85 -13.66 5.33
C PRO A 6 5.37 -13.53 5.28
N ASP A 7 6.06 -14.44 4.59
CA ASP A 7 7.52 -14.35 4.44
C ASP A 7 7.87 -13.26 3.41
N TRP A 8 7.94 -12.03 3.91
CA TRP A 8 8.31 -10.85 3.12
C TRP A 8 9.71 -10.93 2.55
N LEU A 9 10.59 -11.76 3.12
CA LEU A 9 11.99 -11.85 2.71
C LEU A 9 12.11 -12.43 1.30
N ALA A 10 11.18 -13.28 0.87
CA ALA A 10 11.15 -13.84 -0.47
C ALA A 10 10.89 -12.79 -1.59
N ASN A 11 10.23 -11.67 -1.25
CA ASN A 11 9.91 -10.58 -2.20
C ASN A 11 10.77 -9.32 -1.99
N ARG A 12 11.74 -9.33 -1.06
CA ARG A 12 12.67 -8.21 -0.87
C ARG A 12 13.78 -8.29 -1.92
N TRP A 13 13.85 -7.30 -2.80
CA TRP A 13 15.09 -7.03 -3.51
C TRP A 13 16.06 -6.36 -2.51
N PRO A 14 17.34 -6.74 -2.45
CA PRO A 14 18.33 -5.94 -1.71
C PRO A 14 18.28 -4.50 -2.23
N VAL A 15 18.14 -3.51 -1.33
CA VAL A 15 18.21 -2.07 -1.66
C VAL A 15 19.66 -1.74 -2.07
N ARG A 16 20.11 -2.28 -3.22
CA ARG A 16 21.36 -1.91 -3.85
C ARG A 16 21.07 -0.67 -4.67
N SER A 17 21.74 0.40 -4.27
CA SER A 17 21.80 1.73 -4.88
C SER A 17 22.44 1.70 -6.29
N THR A 18 21.92 0.89 -7.20
CA THR A 18 22.24 1.01 -8.62
C THR A 18 21.33 2.07 -9.23
N LEU A 19 21.73 3.33 -9.00
CA LEU A 19 21.28 4.50 -9.75
C LEU A 19 21.74 4.32 -11.21
N GLY A 20 20.92 3.64 -12.01
CA GLY A 20 21.20 3.39 -13.42
C GLY A 20 19.89 3.35 -14.21
N THR A 21 19.80 4.28 -15.17
CA THR A 21 18.81 4.44 -16.24
C THR A 21 17.36 4.80 -15.81
N ASN A 22 17.05 6.10 -15.89
CA ASN A 22 15.70 6.71 -15.86
C ASN A 22 14.71 6.22 -14.79
N GLN A 23 15.04 6.42 -13.52
CA GLN A 23 14.07 6.27 -12.44
C GLN A 23 13.20 7.53 -12.31
N THR A 24 11.89 7.39 -12.47
CA THR A 24 10.94 8.47 -12.15
C THR A 24 10.33 8.22 -10.78
N ARG A 25 10.49 9.17 -9.84
CA ARG A 25 9.84 9.13 -8.53
C ARG A 25 8.43 9.67 -8.62
N TYR A 26 7.49 9.04 -7.93
CA TYR A 26 6.10 9.50 -7.91
C TYR A 26 5.49 9.38 -6.52
N VAL A 27 4.42 10.17 -6.32
CA VAL A 27 3.52 10.07 -5.17
C VAL A 27 2.09 10.12 -5.69
N ILE A 28 1.30 9.12 -5.36
CA ILE A 28 -0.15 9.08 -5.57
C ILE A 28 -0.79 9.43 -4.23
N THR A 29 -1.64 10.45 -4.22
CA THR A 29 -2.49 10.76 -3.07
C THR A 29 -3.94 10.56 -3.48
N ALA A 30 -4.66 9.75 -2.71
CA ALA A 30 -6.10 9.59 -2.81
C ALA A 30 -6.73 9.89 -1.45
N ALA A 31 -7.96 10.42 -1.45
CA ALA A 31 -8.72 10.63 -0.23
C ALA A 31 -10.19 10.29 -0.46
N ALA A 32 -10.81 9.64 0.53
CA ALA A 32 -12.22 9.28 0.46
C ALA A 32 -12.84 9.27 1.86
N ALA A 33 -14.14 9.57 1.93
CA ALA A 33 -14.97 9.27 3.09
C ALA A 33 -15.55 7.86 2.92
N ILE A 34 -15.30 6.98 3.87
CA ILE A 34 -15.81 5.61 3.87
C ILE A 34 -16.85 5.50 5.00
N ALA A 35 -18.09 5.18 4.66
CA ALA A 35 -19.11 4.95 5.69
C ALA A 35 -18.72 3.79 6.62
N SER A 36 -19.18 3.82 7.88
CA SER A 36 -18.98 2.71 8.81
C SER A 36 -19.60 1.42 8.27
N GLY A 37 -18.86 0.32 8.37
CA GLY A 37 -19.17 -0.97 7.75
C GLY A 37 -18.86 -1.05 6.24
N GLY A 38 -18.37 0.04 5.64
CA GLY A 38 -18.04 0.13 4.23
C GLY A 38 -16.58 -0.21 3.92
N SER A 39 -16.25 -0.18 2.63
CA SER A 39 -14.87 -0.34 2.14
C SER A 39 -14.60 0.54 0.92
N ALA A 40 -13.36 1.00 0.77
CA ALA A 40 -12.85 1.63 -0.45
C ALA A 40 -11.69 0.80 -1.01
N VAL A 41 -11.55 0.85 -2.33
CA VAL A 41 -10.50 0.13 -3.07
C VAL A 41 -9.77 1.13 -3.95
N LEU A 42 -8.44 1.14 -3.87
CA LEU A 42 -7.56 1.80 -4.84
C LEU A 42 -6.76 0.74 -5.59
N ASP A 43 -6.96 0.70 -6.91
CA ASP A 43 -6.18 -0.14 -7.82
C ASP A 43 -5.13 0.72 -8.54
N VAL A 44 -3.86 0.35 -8.39
CA VAL A 44 -2.73 0.92 -9.14
C VAL A 44 -2.24 -0.12 -10.12
N THR A 45 -2.45 0.13 -11.42
CA THR A 45 -2.04 -0.77 -12.50
C THR A 45 -0.67 -0.36 -13.03
N VAL A 46 0.28 -1.30 -13.05
CA VAL A 46 1.62 -1.05 -13.63
C VAL A 46 1.53 -1.07 -15.15
N ALA A 47 1.92 0.04 -15.79
CA ALA A 47 1.89 0.18 -17.23
C ALA A 47 2.80 -0.85 -17.93
N ALA A 48 2.42 -1.27 -19.13
CA ALA A 48 3.21 -2.17 -19.95
C ALA A 48 4.62 -1.59 -20.22
N GLY A 49 5.65 -2.46 -20.18
CA GLY A 49 7.03 -2.04 -20.41
C GLY A 49 7.69 -1.29 -19.23
N THR A 50 6.99 -1.14 -18.10
CA THR A 50 7.54 -0.52 -16.88
C THR A 50 7.52 -1.48 -15.70
N ARG A 51 8.44 -1.28 -14.77
CA ARG A 51 8.43 -1.90 -13.44
C ARG A 51 8.17 -0.81 -12.40
N GLN A 52 7.44 -1.16 -11.35
CA GLN A 52 7.18 -0.23 -10.25
C GLN A 52 7.66 -0.81 -8.93
N VAL A 53 8.38 0.02 -8.18
CA VAL A 53 8.81 -0.29 -6.82
C VAL A 53 8.07 0.64 -5.87
N PHE A 54 7.26 0.07 -4.99
CA PHE A 54 6.54 0.79 -3.95
C PHE A 54 7.36 0.75 -2.66
N ALA A 55 7.73 1.93 -2.15
CA ALA A 55 8.54 2.09 -0.94
C ALA A 55 7.74 2.65 0.24
N LEU A 56 6.60 3.28 -0.04
CA LEU A 56 5.69 3.81 0.98
C LEU A 56 4.25 3.58 0.53
N ILE A 57 3.45 2.97 1.41
CA ILE A 57 1.99 2.93 1.30
C ILE A 57 1.48 3.33 2.67
N GLU A 58 0.80 4.46 2.75
CA GLU A 58 0.42 5.10 4.01
C GLU A 58 -1.05 5.49 4.03
N ALA A 59 -1.84 4.88 4.91
CA ALA A 59 -3.22 5.31 5.18
C ALA A 59 -3.27 6.14 6.46
N THR A 60 -3.96 7.28 6.41
CA THR A 60 -4.04 8.28 7.49
C THR A 60 -5.47 8.74 7.71
N SER A 61 -5.88 8.87 8.98
CA SER A 61 -7.18 9.41 9.39
C SER A 61 -6.98 10.42 10.54
N PRO A 62 -7.61 11.61 10.49
CA PRO A 62 -7.37 12.66 11.48
C PRO A 62 -8.10 12.49 12.81
N VAL A 63 -9.19 11.70 12.92
CA VAL A 63 -10.07 11.75 14.11
C VAL A 63 -10.63 10.40 14.65
N SER A 64 -10.08 9.23 14.27
CA SER A 64 -10.25 7.87 14.91
C SER A 64 -10.18 6.76 13.85
N VAL A 65 -9.87 5.48 14.23
CA VAL A 65 -10.69 4.21 14.08
C VAL A 65 -9.89 2.89 14.39
N ILE A 66 -10.54 1.76 14.77
CA ILE A 66 -10.13 0.37 14.39
C ILE A 66 -10.57 -0.01 12.97
N GLN A 67 -9.74 0.18 11.94
CA GLN A 67 -10.05 -0.35 10.60
C GLN A 67 -9.06 -1.36 10.08
N GLU A 68 -9.31 -1.90 8.90
CA GLU A 68 -8.50 -2.94 8.27
C GLU A 68 -7.98 -2.43 6.94
N VAL A 69 -6.65 -2.38 6.80
CA VAL A 69 -5.98 -2.07 5.53
C VAL A 69 -5.35 -3.34 5.00
N ASP A 70 -5.83 -3.74 3.82
CA ASP A 70 -5.29 -4.84 3.03
C ASP A 70 -4.47 -4.30 1.86
N ILE A 71 -3.24 -4.75 1.74
CA ILE A 71 -2.41 -4.54 0.55
C ILE A 71 -2.25 -5.89 -0.13
N SER A 72 -2.70 -5.94 -1.38
CA SER A 72 -2.68 -7.13 -2.20
C SER A 72 -2.00 -6.87 -3.54
N ILE A 73 -1.38 -7.92 -4.08
CA ILE A 73 -0.96 -7.95 -5.48
C ILE A 73 -1.92 -8.89 -6.20
N ASN A 74 -2.62 -8.37 -7.19
CA ASN A 74 -3.70 -9.05 -7.90
C ASN A 74 -4.79 -9.52 -6.92
N THR A 75 -4.80 -10.82 -6.57
CA THR A 75 -5.78 -11.43 -5.66
C THR A 75 -5.17 -11.88 -4.33
N VAL A 76 -3.86 -11.73 -4.14
CA VAL A 76 -3.16 -12.24 -2.95
C VAL A 76 -2.95 -11.10 -1.97
N VAL A 77 -3.62 -11.15 -0.82
CA VAL A 77 -3.37 -10.23 0.30
C VAL A 77 -2.00 -10.56 0.86
N LEU A 78 -1.09 -9.58 0.72
CA LEU A 78 0.23 -9.68 1.30
C LEU A 78 0.17 -9.14 2.71
N TRP A 79 -0.37 -7.94 2.92
CA TRP A 79 -0.30 -7.25 4.21
C TRP A 79 -1.67 -6.85 4.72
N ARG A 80 -1.91 -7.09 6.00
CA ARG A 80 -3.11 -6.68 6.71
C ARG A 80 -2.73 -5.99 8.00
N ARG A 81 -3.31 -4.82 8.26
CA ARG A 81 -3.16 -4.11 9.54
C ARG A 81 -4.47 -3.61 10.09
N PHE A 82 -4.53 -3.62 11.42
CA PHE A 82 -5.60 -3.06 12.22
C PHE A 82 -5.09 -1.85 13.00
N TYR A 83 -5.96 -0.87 13.26
CA TYR A 83 -5.66 0.34 14.04
C TYR A 83 -6.58 0.43 15.26
N ASP A 84 -6.40 1.43 16.14
CA ASP A 84 -7.32 1.68 17.25
C ASP A 84 -7.61 3.17 17.50
N VAL A 85 -6.63 4.09 17.37
CA VAL A 85 -6.82 5.55 17.47
C VAL A 85 -5.82 6.32 16.58
N ALA A 86 -6.26 7.42 15.94
CA ALA A 86 -5.47 8.41 15.19
C ALA A 86 -4.10 7.89 14.67
N GLY A 87 -4.15 6.99 13.70
CA GLY A 87 -3.01 6.21 13.27
C GLY A 87 -2.54 6.54 11.86
N VAL A 88 -1.22 6.47 11.68
CA VAL A 88 -0.57 6.33 10.39
C VAL A 88 -0.31 4.83 10.18
N ILE A 89 -0.87 4.24 9.13
CA ILE A 89 -0.55 2.88 8.72
C ILE A 89 0.44 2.95 7.58
N SER A 90 1.72 2.88 7.90
CA SER A 90 2.78 2.75 6.91
C SER A 90 3.07 1.28 6.64
N PHE A 91 3.16 0.93 5.36
CA PHE A 91 3.88 -0.27 4.93
C PHE A 91 5.26 -0.28 5.59
N PRO A 92 5.81 -1.45 5.98
CA PRO A 92 7.05 -1.49 6.74
C PRO A 92 8.14 -0.68 6.01
N PRO A 93 8.82 0.27 6.68
CA PRO A 93 9.69 1.25 6.02
C PRO A 93 10.92 0.63 5.34
N GLU A 94 11.24 -0.62 5.65
CA GLU A 94 12.29 -1.42 5.01
C GLU A 94 11.76 -2.42 3.97
N ALA A 95 10.44 -2.50 3.80
CA ALA A 95 9.82 -3.35 2.80
C ALA A 95 9.59 -2.55 1.52
N ALA A 96 10.05 -3.11 0.40
CA ALA A 96 9.72 -2.62 -0.93
C ALA A 96 8.89 -3.69 -1.64
N LEU A 97 7.83 -3.28 -2.34
CA LEU A 97 7.07 -4.16 -3.22
C LEU A 97 7.44 -3.84 -4.66
N MET A 98 8.01 -4.82 -5.36
CA MET A 98 8.28 -4.71 -6.78
C MET A 98 7.16 -5.41 -7.57
N LEU A 99 6.55 -4.68 -8.49
CA LEU A 99 5.51 -5.18 -9.35
C LEU A 99 5.98 -5.15 -10.82
N SER A 100 5.80 -6.29 -11.49
CA SER A 100 6.06 -6.42 -12.92
C SER A 100 4.97 -5.73 -13.75
N ALA A 101 5.29 -5.39 -15.00
CA ALA A 101 4.33 -4.88 -15.98
C ALA A 101 3.03 -5.70 -16.00
N GLY A 102 1.89 -5.01 -15.95
CA GLY A 102 0.56 -5.63 -15.94
C GLY A 102 0.08 -6.13 -14.57
N SER A 103 0.91 -6.07 -13.52
CA SER A 103 0.47 -6.36 -12.16
C SER A 103 -0.41 -5.24 -11.60
N VAL A 104 -1.35 -5.58 -10.73
CA VAL A 104 -2.20 -4.61 -10.02
C VAL A 104 -1.84 -4.63 -8.54
N LEU A 105 -1.41 -3.48 -8.02
CA LEU A 105 -1.39 -3.25 -6.58
C LEU A 105 -2.80 -2.81 -6.18
N ARG A 106 -3.42 -3.58 -5.29
CA ARG A 106 -4.73 -3.26 -4.74
C ARG A 106 -4.63 -2.97 -3.26
N VAL A 107 -5.03 -1.75 -2.88
CA VAL A 107 -5.16 -1.35 -1.48
C VAL A 107 -6.64 -1.28 -1.15
N THR A 108 -7.08 -2.14 -0.24
CA THR A 108 -8.46 -2.13 0.28
C THR A 108 -8.44 -1.58 1.69
N ILE A 109 -9.31 -0.61 1.94
CA ILE A 109 -9.50 -0.02 3.27
C ILE A 109 -10.92 -0.32 3.67
N HIS A 110 -11.10 -1.16 4.68
CA HIS A 110 -12.39 -1.34 5.33
C HIS A 110 -12.52 -0.30 6.42
N ASN A 111 -13.70 0.24 6.67
CA ASN A 111 -13.97 1.12 7.80
C ASN A 111 -14.99 0.47 8.75
N PHE A 112 -14.65 0.36 10.04
CA PHE A 112 -15.55 -0.18 11.07
C PHE A 112 -15.97 0.85 12.14
N ASP A 113 -15.61 2.13 12.00
CA ASP A 113 -15.99 3.20 12.96
C ASP A 113 -16.86 4.27 12.32
N ALA A 114 -17.86 4.65 13.09
CA ALA A 114 -18.82 5.69 12.77
C ALA A 114 -18.20 7.09 12.78
N ASP A 115 -17.12 7.32 13.54
CA ASP A 115 -16.50 8.63 13.71
C ASP A 115 -15.46 8.96 12.62
N THR A 116 -15.22 8.02 11.70
CA THR A 116 -14.34 8.22 10.55
C THR A 116 -14.85 9.32 9.64
N GLN A 117 -14.04 10.34 9.41
CA GLN A 117 -14.38 11.39 8.45
C GLN A 117 -13.79 11.08 7.07
N THR A 118 -12.49 11.31 6.92
CA THR A 118 -11.78 11.20 5.65
C THR A 118 -10.52 10.38 5.87
N ILE A 119 -10.32 9.39 5.02
CA ILE A 119 -9.09 8.62 4.96
C ILE A 119 -8.29 9.11 3.79
N ARG A 120 -7.02 9.42 4.04
CA ARG A 120 -6.05 9.78 3.01
C ARG A 120 -5.04 8.65 2.86
N LEU A 121 -4.89 8.19 1.63
CA LEU A 121 -3.92 7.19 1.21
C LEU A 121 -2.82 7.89 0.39
N ASN A 122 -1.57 7.73 0.82
CA ASN A 122 -0.40 8.16 0.10
C ASN A 122 0.40 6.92 -0.33
N ILE A 123 0.73 6.82 -1.61
CA ILE A 123 1.56 5.75 -2.16
C ILE A 123 2.74 6.40 -2.87
N ALA A 124 3.96 6.05 -2.47
CA ALA A 124 5.17 6.56 -3.10
C ALA A 124 6.10 5.44 -3.55
N GLY A 125 6.79 5.69 -4.66
CA GLY A 125 7.63 4.70 -5.30
C GLY A 125 8.47 5.25 -6.44
N THR A 126 9.11 4.33 -7.16
CA THR A 126 9.85 4.58 -8.39
C THR A 126 9.26 3.78 -9.55
N ILE A 127 9.27 4.38 -10.73
CA ILE A 127 9.02 3.72 -12.01
C ILE A 127 10.38 3.54 -12.70
N GLU A 128 10.60 2.36 -13.25
CA GLU A 128 11.80 2.00 -14.01
C GLU A 128 11.37 1.37 -15.35
N ASP A 129 12.17 1.57 -16.38
CA ASP A 129 11.98 0.87 -17.66
C ASP A 129 12.29 -0.63 -17.46
N ALA A 130 11.45 -1.51 -18.03
CA ALA A 130 11.49 -2.95 -17.77
C ALA A 130 12.55 -3.74 -18.56
#